data_AF-A0A661APT4-F1
#
_entry.id   AF-A0A661APT4-F1
#
_cell.length_a   1.000
_cell.length_b   1.000
_cell.length_c   1.000
_cell.angle_alpha   90.00
_cell.angle_beta   90.00
_cell.angle_gamma   90.00
#
_symmetry.space_group_name_H-M   'P 1'
#
loop_
_entity.id
_entity.type
_entity.pdbx_description
1 polymer ?
#
loop_
_entity_poly.entity_id
_entity_poly.type
_entity_poly.pdbx_seq_one_letter_code
_entity_poly.pdbx_strand_id
1 'polypeptide(L)'
;MRKAILFLGIIVLVAGCGGKKEVKAEGMLDTPEAHYKMGKRLLKQHDLQAAKREFLRAIYLDERYAPGYEGLAWVFLEQGDLEGAMKNADKAISLDKNFAPAYVVKGAILRKEGKPKDAIKFFDRALELDQKLEDAYIYKAETYVDMGEYDRAEETYKEGATALPNSMTLNERWEEMQRARRAAAGLPPEFLKIARAPRITRGDLAALFVVELDLEKLLKRQGPPERKRFYSPGTPVMGKKEEAKEPEIPDIRNHWAMNYIKTVVELGIMDLYPDGTFKPDEPITRGNFAVYCTNLLAKVLNDPKLTTRFIGSTSPFPDVPSSHYAFNAVMVMTTRGVMKAKLDGTFGLTDPVSGADALMMLKTLKSQL
;
A
#
# COMPACT_ATOMS: atom_id res chain seq x y z
N MET A 1 91.80 -32.08 7.06
CA MET A 1 90.86 -33.14 6.62
C MET A 1 89.47 -32.83 7.18
N ARG A 2 88.60 -32.18 6.39
CA ARG A 2 87.17 -31.96 6.73
C ARG A 2 86.36 -32.73 5.69
N LYS A 3 85.57 -33.71 6.12
CA LYS A 3 84.63 -34.45 5.25
C LYS A 3 83.29 -33.71 5.25
N ALA A 4 82.88 -33.25 4.07
CA ALA A 4 81.55 -32.72 3.81
C ALA A 4 80.59 -33.89 3.56
N ILE A 5 79.44 -33.90 4.24
CA ILE A 5 78.32 -34.82 3.97
C ILE A 5 77.27 -33.99 3.24
N LEU A 6 77.08 -34.27 1.94
CA LEU A 6 75.96 -33.79 1.14
C LEU A 6 74.72 -34.64 1.49
N PHE A 7 73.67 -34.02 2.00
CA PHE A 7 72.33 -34.62 2.03
C PHE A 7 71.54 -34.06 0.82
N LEU A 8 71.32 -34.92 -0.17
CA LEU A 8 70.49 -34.63 -1.33
C LEU A 8 69.03 -34.95 -0.95
N GLY A 9 68.25 -33.94 -0.59
CA GLY A 9 66.81 -34.07 -0.35
C GLY A 9 66.06 -34.09 -1.69
N ILE A 10 65.42 -35.21 -1.99
CA ILE A 10 64.51 -35.34 -3.14
C ILE A 10 63.20 -34.62 -2.79
N ILE A 11 62.94 -33.49 -3.44
CA ILE A 11 61.65 -32.80 -3.40
C ILE A 11 60.74 -33.47 -4.42
N VAL A 12 59.76 -34.24 -3.94
CA VAL A 12 58.65 -34.75 -4.76
C VAL A 12 57.59 -33.65 -4.86
N LEU A 13 57.56 -32.94 -5.98
CA LEU A 13 56.47 -32.04 -6.36
C LEU A 13 55.26 -32.87 -6.79
N VAL A 14 54.33 -33.11 -5.86
CA VAL A 14 53.00 -33.62 -6.22
C VAL A 14 52.18 -32.45 -6.76
N ALA A 15 52.25 -32.25 -8.08
CA ALA A 15 51.28 -31.45 -8.80
C ALA A 15 49.94 -32.20 -8.81
N GLY A 16 49.13 -31.99 -7.76
CA GLY A 16 47.77 -32.48 -7.71
C GLY A 16 46.89 -31.69 -8.65
N CYS A 17 46.73 -32.16 -9.89
CA CYS A 17 45.61 -31.78 -10.75
C CYS A 17 44.31 -32.35 -10.15
N GLY A 18 43.80 -31.70 -9.10
CA GLY A 18 42.46 -31.96 -8.59
C GLY A 18 41.43 -31.44 -9.58
N GLY A 19 41.10 -32.22 -10.61
CA GLY A 19 39.90 -31.98 -11.41
C GLY A 19 38.70 -31.90 -10.46
N LYS A 20 37.83 -30.90 -10.66
CA LYS A 20 36.56 -30.79 -9.93
C LYS A 20 35.87 -32.15 -9.97
N LYS A 21 35.67 -32.79 -8.82
CA LYS A 21 34.96 -34.07 -8.72
C LYS A 21 33.62 -33.91 -9.45
N GLU A 22 33.38 -34.72 -10.47
CA GLU A 22 32.07 -34.77 -11.13
C GLU A 22 31.00 -35.03 -10.06
N VAL A 23 30.10 -34.06 -9.92
CA VAL A 23 28.97 -34.14 -9.00
C VAL A 23 27.98 -35.14 -9.59
N LYS A 24 27.76 -36.25 -8.88
CA LYS A 24 26.82 -37.29 -9.32
C LYS A 24 25.43 -36.96 -8.79
N ALA A 25 24.44 -36.90 -9.68
CA ALA A 25 23.04 -36.85 -9.31
C ALA A 25 22.69 -38.07 -8.43
N GLU A 26 21.99 -37.83 -7.34
CA GLU A 26 21.58 -38.81 -6.32
C GLU A 26 20.32 -39.58 -6.74
N GLY A 27 19.68 -39.21 -7.86
CA GLY A 27 18.53 -39.91 -8.43
C GLY A 27 17.96 -39.22 -9.67
N MET A 28 16.92 -39.82 -10.27
CA MET A 28 16.30 -39.35 -11.53
C MET A 28 15.66 -37.95 -11.41
N LEU A 29 15.30 -37.52 -10.21
CA LEU A 29 14.67 -36.22 -9.94
C LEU A 29 15.64 -35.17 -9.36
N ASP A 30 16.91 -35.53 -9.14
CA ASP A 30 17.96 -34.63 -8.64
C ASP A 30 18.57 -33.85 -9.82
N THR A 31 17.77 -32.96 -10.41
CA THR A 31 18.17 -32.08 -11.52
C THR A 31 18.09 -30.60 -11.13
N PRO A 32 18.90 -29.72 -11.75
CA PRO A 32 18.84 -28.28 -11.49
C PRO A 32 17.43 -27.70 -11.64
N GLU A 33 16.66 -28.14 -12.63
CA GLU A 33 15.30 -27.67 -12.90
C GLU A 33 14.31 -28.09 -11.82
N ALA A 34 14.42 -29.31 -11.31
CA ALA A 34 13.56 -29.82 -10.25
C ALA A 34 13.78 -29.03 -8.95
N HIS A 35 15.04 -28.84 -8.57
CA HIS A 35 15.43 -28.02 -7.42
C HIS A 35 15.02 -26.56 -7.59
N TYR A 36 15.19 -25.97 -8.77
CA TYR A 36 14.72 -24.60 -9.02
C TYR A 36 13.21 -24.46 -8.87
N LYS A 37 12.42 -25.37 -9.45
CA LYS A 37 10.95 -25.37 -9.29
C LYS A 37 10.54 -25.51 -7.82
N MET A 38 11.17 -26.41 -7.09
CA MET A 38 10.94 -26.59 -5.66
C MET A 38 11.32 -25.34 -4.85
N GLY A 39 12.48 -24.75 -5.15
CA GLY A 39 12.95 -23.51 -4.56
C GLY A 39 11.98 -22.35 -4.76
N LYS A 40 11.46 -22.15 -5.98
CA LYS A 40 10.44 -21.10 -6.26
C LYS A 40 9.15 -21.34 -5.47
N ARG A 41 8.71 -22.60 -5.30
CA ARG A 41 7.54 -22.93 -4.47
C ARG A 41 7.76 -22.59 -3.00
N LEU A 42 8.92 -22.95 -2.44
CA LEU A 42 9.29 -22.66 -1.06
C LEU A 42 9.45 -21.16 -0.81
N LEU A 43 10.04 -20.45 -1.78
CA LEU A 43 10.14 -18.99 -1.74
C LEU A 43 8.76 -18.32 -1.66
N LYS A 44 7.79 -18.79 -2.46
CA LYS A 44 6.39 -18.33 -2.40
C LYS A 44 5.72 -18.64 -1.05
N GLN A 45 6.17 -19.68 -0.35
CA GLN A 45 5.74 -20.03 1.01
C GLN A 45 6.51 -19.28 2.10
N HIS A 46 7.42 -18.37 1.72
CA HIS A 46 8.35 -17.65 2.60
C HIS A 46 9.30 -18.55 3.42
N ASP A 47 9.48 -19.82 3.04
CA ASP A 47 10.53 -20.67 3.61
C ASP A 47 11.88 -20.38 2.92
N LEU A 48 12.47 -19.25 3.29
CA LEU A 48 13.70 -18.74 2.66
C LEU A 48 14.88 -19.69 2.85
N GLN A 49 14.94 -20.41 3.98
CA GLN A 49 16.04 -21.33 4.27
C GLN A 49 15.95 -22.59 3.41
N ALA A 50 14.76 -23.17 3.26
CA ALA A 50 14.58 -24.30 2.37
C ALA A 50 14.77 -23.89 0.90
N ALA A 51 14.19 -22.76 0.47
CA ALA A 51 14.37 -22.24 -0.89
C ALA A 51 15.86 -22.06 -1.23
N LYS A 52 16.64 -21.48 -0.30
CA LYS A 52 18.09 -21.31 -0.46
C LYS A 52 18.81 -22.64 -0.69
N ARG A 53 18.47 -23.69 0.07
CA ARG A 53 19.09 -25.02 -0.08
C ARG A 53 18.80 -25.61 -1.45
N GLU A 54 17.56 -25.50 -1.92
CA GLU A 54 17.17 -25.97 -3.25
C GLU A 54 17.94 -25.24 -4.36
N PHE A 55 18.01 -23.90 -4.31
CA PHE A 55 18.76 -23.15 -5.31
C PHE A 55 20.27 -23.44 -5.27
N LEU A 56 20.85 -23.62 -4.08
CA LEU A 56 22.24 -24.06 -3.95
C LEU A 56 22.45 -25.47 -4.51
N ARG A 57 21.49 -26.39 -4.33
CA ARG A 57 21.57 -27.73 -4.93
C ARG A 57 21.50 -27.66 -6.45
N ALA A 58 20.63 -26.80 -7.01
CA ALA A 58 20.59 -26.58 -8.45
C ALA A 58 21.93 -26.08 -9.02
N ILE A 59 22.56 -25.12 -8.35
CA ILE A 59 23.89 -24.60 -8.71
C ILE A 59 24.99 -25.65 -8.52
N TYR A 60 24.88 -26.49 -7.49
CA TYR A 60 25.85 -27.54 -7.23
C TYR A 60 25.83 -28.63 -8.31
N LEU A 61 24.63 -28.95 -8.83
CA LEU A 61 24.44 -29.89 -9.94
C LEU A 61 24.89 -29.30 -11.29
N ASP A 62 24.66 -28.00 -11.51
CA ASP A 62 25.18 -27.27 -12.66
C ASP A 62 25.55 -25.82 -12.29
N GLU A 63 26.85 -25.55 -12.21
CA GLU A 63 27.39 -24.22 -11.88
C GLU A 63 27.08 -23.16 -12.95
N ARG A 64 26.60 -23.55 -14.12
CA ARG A 64 26.20 -22.64 -15.21
C ARG A 64 24.69 -22.45 -15.30
N TYR A 65 23.92 -23.06 -14.40
CA TYR A 65 22.47 -22.97 -14.37
C TYR A 65 22.01 -21.60 -13.82
N ALA A 66 21.83 -20.63 -14.73
CA ALA A 66 21.40 -19.27 -14.41
C ALA A 66 20.15 -19.17 -13.50
N PRO A 67 19.10 -20.01 -13.64
CA PRO A 67 17.92 -19.92 -12.77
C PRO A 67 18.22 -20.20 -11.29
N GLY A 68 19.23 -21.01 -10.97
CA GLY A 68 19.66 -21.22 -9.58
C GLY A 68 20.18 -19.93 -8.93
N TYR A 69 20.95 -19.15 -9.68
CA TYR A 69 21.46 -17.85 -9.22
C TYR A 69 20.35 -16.78 -9.13
N GLU A 70 19.39 -16.76 -10.07
CA GLU A 70 18.20 -15.90 -9.96
C GLU A 70 17.40 -16.22 -8.68
N GLY A 71 17.21 -17.50 -8.38
CA GLY A 71 16.52 -17.94 -7.16
C GLY A 71 17.24 -17.49 -5.89
N LEU A 72 18.58 -17.60 -5.86
CA LEU A 72 19.37 -17.05 -4.75
C LEU A 72 19.26 -15.53 -4.64
N ALA A 73 19.24 -14.81 -5.76
CA ALA A 73 19.09 -13.37 -5.75
C ALA A 73 17.78 -12.94 -5.08
N TRP A 74 16.67 -13.64 -5.35
CA TRP A 74 15.40 -13.42 -4.65
C TRP A 74 15.50 -13.73 -3.15
N VAL A 75 16.10 -14.86 -2.78
CA VAL A 75 16.28 -15.21 -1.36
C VAL A 75 17.05 -14.14 -0.60
N PHE A 76 18.15 -13.64 -1.17
CA PHE A 76 18.95 -12.59 -0.53
C PHE A 76 18.22 -11.25 -0.49
N LEU A 77 17.45 -10.91 -1.53
CA LEU A 77 16.62 -9.71 -1.54
C LEU A 77 15.57 -9.74 -0.41
N GLU A 78 14.89 -10.87 -0.22
CA GLU A 78 13.93 -11.07 0.89
C GLU A 78 14.61 -11.03 2.27
N GLN A 79 15.87 -11.44 2.36
CA GLN A 79 16.69 -11.33 3.58
C GLN A 79 17.20 -9.91 3.83
N GLY A 80 17.03 -8.99 2.88
CA GLY A 80 17.59 -7.63 2.95
C GLY A 80 19.08 -7.53 2.61
N ASP A 81 19.71 -8.64 2.19
CA ASP A 81 21.10 -8.66 1.73
C ASP A 81 21.17 -8.22 0.26
N LEU A 82 21.17 -6.91 0.04
CA LEU A 82 21.15 -6.31 -1.30
C LEU A 82 22.44 -6.59 -2.08
N GLU A 83 23.59 -6.69 -1.40
CA GLU A 83 24.87 -7.00 -2.04
C GLU A 83 24.89 -8.46 -2.54
N GLY A 84 24.48 -9.40 -1.68
CA GLY A 84 24.31 -10.81 -2.03
C GLY A 84 23.30 -11.00 -3.16
N ALA A 85 22.19 -10.26 -3.13
CA ALA A 85 21.17 -10.29 -4.17
C ALA A 85 21.73 -9.81 -5.51
N MET A 86 22.41 -8.65 -5.54
CA MET A 86 22.98 -8.08 -6.75
C MET A 86 24.04 -9.00 -7.37
N LYS A 87 24.93 -9.55 -6.55
CA LYS A 87 25.97 -10.49 -7.00
C LYS A 87 25.38 -11.71 -7.70
N ASN A 88 24.31 -12.28 -7.16
CA ASN A 88 23.67 -13.45 -7.75
C ASN A 88 22.84 -13.10 -9.00
N ALA A 89 22.17 -11.95 -9.02
CA ALA A 89 21.47 -11.46 -10.21
C ALA A 89 22.44 -11.21 -11.38
N ASP A 90 23.57 -10.54 -11.12
CA ASP A 90 24.62 -10.31 -12.11
C ASP A 90 25.24 -11.62 -12.60
N LYS A 91 25.44 -12.59 -11.69
CA LYS A 91 25.92 -13.92 -12.07
C LYS A 91 24.93 -14.62 -13.01
N ALA A 92 23.64 -14.60 -12.71
CA ALA A 92 22.60 -15.17 -13.57
C ALA A 92 22.62 -14.54 -14.99
N ILE A 93 22.63 -13.20 -15.09
CA ILE A 93 22.71 -12.47 -16.36
C ILE A 93 24.01 -12.80 -17.12
N SER A 94 25.13 -12.94 -16.42
CA SER A 94 26.42 -13.27 -17.05
C SER A 94 26.45 -14.67 -17.65
N LEU A 95 25.73 -15.62 -17.04
CA LEU A 95 25.63 -17.00 -17.48
C LEU A 95 24.66 -17.14 -18.66
N ASP A 96 23.55 -16.43 -18.62
CA ASP A 96 22.57 -16.35 -19.72
C ASP A 96 22.01 -14.93 -19.87
N LYS A 97 22.43 -14.24 -20.93
CA LYS A 97 22.00 -12.86 -21.22
C LYS A 97 20.56 -12.77 -21.73
N ASN A 98 19.96 -13.89 -22.14
CA ASN A 98 18.59 -13.96 -22.63
C ASN A 98 17.62 -14.50 -21.55
N PHE A 99 18.12 -14.84 -20.36
CA PHE A 99 17.29 -15.28 -19.25
C PHE A 99 16.58 -14.09 -18.60
N ALA A 100 15.39 -13.78 -19.14
CA ALA A 100 14.57 -12.63 -18.75
C ALA A 100 14.28 -12.50 -17.23
N PRO A 101 14.00 -13.58 -16.46
CA PRO A 101 13.76 -13.48 -15.02
C PRO A 101 14.93 -12.88 -14.21
N ALA A 102 16.18 -13.03 -14.67
CA ALA A 102 17.32 -12.42 -13.98
C ALA A 102 17.32 -10.88 -14.06
N TYR A 103 16.73 -10.31 -15.11
CA TYR A 103 16.53 -8.87 -15.22
C TYR A 103 15.41 -8.38 -14.30
N VAL A 104 14.36 -9.19 -14.09
CA VAL A 104 13.29 -8.85 -13.13
C VAL A 104 13.84 -8.73 -11.71
N VAL A 105 14.59 -9.73 -11.22
CA VAL A 105 15.16 -9.65 -9.86
C VAL A 105 16.14 -8.49 -9.72
N LYS A 106 16.93 -8.19 -10.76
CA LYS A 106 17.83 -7.02 -10.76
C LYS A 106 17.07 -5.70 -10.67
N GLY A 107 15.97 -5.57 -11.41
CA GLY A 107 15.06 -4.43 -11.30
C GLY A 107 14.48 -4.31 -9.88
N ALA A 108 14.02 -5.42 -9.29
CA ALA A 108 13.48 -5.44 -7.94
C ALA A 108 14.51 -5.01 -6.87
N ILE A 109 15.76 -5.45 -7.01
CA ILE A 109 16.87 -5.02 -6.14
C ILE A 109 17.10 -3.50 -6.26
N LEU A 110 17.17 -2.96 -7.48
CA LEU A 110 17.37 -1.52 -7.70
C LEU A 110 16.21 -0.68 -7.18
N ARG A 111 14.97 -1.16 -7.31
CA ARG A 111 13.79 -0.53 -6.71
C ARG A 111 13.95 -0.46 -5.19
N LYS A 112 14.37 -1.56 -4.55
CA LYS A 112 14.60 -1.63 -3.09
C LYS A 112 15.75 -0.72 -2.63
N GLU A 113 16.77 -0.53 -3.47
CA GLU A 113 17.86 0.44 -3.24
C GLU A 113 17.44 1.92 -3.42
N GLY A 114 16.20 2.20 -3.80
CA GLY A 114 15.75 3.57 -4.06
C GLY A 114 16.18 4.13 -5.41
N LYS A 115 16.47 3.25 -6.40
CA LYS A 115 16.83 3.61 -7.78
C LYS A 115 15.73 3.21 -8.78
N PRO A 116 14.49 3.73 -8.64
CA PRO A 116 13.33 3.26 -9.41
C PRO A 116 13.47 3.49 -10.92
N LYS A 117 14.12 4.58 -11.35
CA LYS A 117 14.35 4.85 -12.78
C LYS A 117 15.27 3.83 -13.45
N ASP A 118 16.25 3.30 -12.72
CA ASP A 118 17.12 2.25 -13.23
C ASP A 118 16.41 0.90 -13.18
N ALA A 119 15.60 0.64 -12.15
CA ALA A 119 14.76 -0.56 -12.06
C ALA A 119 13.86 -0.73 -13.29
N ILE A 120 13.21 0.35 -13.74
CA ILE A 120 12.35 0.35 -14.95
C ILE A 120 13.11 -0.18 -16.17
N LYS A 121 14.36 0.24 -16.39
CA LYS A 121 15.16 -0.22 -17.55
C LYS A 121 15.38 -1.74 -17.53
N PHE A 122 15.54 -2.33 -16.34
CA PHE A 122 15.70 -3.78 -16.20
C PHE A 122 14.37 -4.52 -16.39
N PHE A 123 13.25 -3.97 -15.94
CA PHE A 123 11.94 -4.54 -16.25
C PHE A 123 11.59 -4.44 -17.74
N ASP A 124 11.91 -3.31 -18.39
CA ASP A 124 11.76 -3.14 -19.83
C ASP A 124 12.60 -4.18 -20.57
N ARG A 125 13.85 -4.39 -20.16
CA ARG A 125 14.70 -5.42 -20.75
C ARG A 125 14.16 -6.84 -20.54
N ALA A 126 13.56 -7.12 -19.38
CA ALA A 126 12.91 -8.40 -19.15
C ALA A 126 11.72 -8.61 -20.11
N LEU A 127 10.89 -7.58 -20.31
CA LEU A 127 9.73 -7.61 -21.20
C LEU A 127 10.10 -7.63 -22.69
N GLU A 128 11.23 -7.04 -23.07
CA GLU A 128 11.80 -7.20 -24.42
C GLU A 128 12.20 -8.65 -24.72
N LEU A 129 12.72 -9.36 -23.71
CA LEU A 129 13.15 -10.75 -23.84
C LEU A 129 11.96 -11.73 -23.75
N ASP A 130 11.02 -11.47 -22.83
CA ASP A 130 9.82 -12.29 -22.64
C ASP A 130 8.64 -11.43 -22.17
N GLN A 131 7.69 -11.20 -23.08
CA GLN A 131 6.46 -10.43 -22.84
C GLN A 131 5.44 -11.17 -21.97
N LYS A 132 5.69 -12.43 -21.60
CA LYS A 132 4.80 -13.24 -20.74
C LYS A 132 5.24 -13.28 -19.27
N LEU A 133 6.21 -12.46 -18.89
CA LEU A 133 6.63 -12.32 -17.51
C LEU A 133 5.69 -11.41 -16.72
N GLU A 134 4.72 -12.02 -16.05
CA GLU A 134 3.77 -11.35 -15.16
C GLU A 134 4.49 -10.46 -14.12
N ASP A 135 5.51 -11.00 -13.44
CA ASP A 135 6.29 -10.28 -12.42
C ASP A 135 6.91 -8.99 -12.99
N ALA A 136 7.35 -8.97 -14.25
CA ALA A 136 7.97 -7.79 -14.84
C ALA A 136 6.96 -6.64 -14.99
N TYR A 137 5.73 -6.92 -15.41
CA TYR A 137 4.67 -5.91 -15.45
C TYR A 137 4.30 -5.42 -14.04
N ILE A 138 4.15 -6.34 -13.09
CA ILE A 138 3.79 -6.00 -11.70
C ILE A 138 4.85 -5.09 -11.10
N TYR A 139 6.12 -5.50 -11.10
CA TYR A 139 7.18 -4.70 -10.48
C TYR A 139 7.40 -3.37 -11.20
N LYS A 140 7.28 -3.31 -12.52
CA LYS A 140 7.37 -2.06 -13.28
C LYS A 140 6.23 -1.10 -12.90
N ALA A 141 4.99 -1.59 -12.87
CA ALA A 141 3.84 -0.78 -12.50
C ALA A 141 3.92 -0.29 -11.03
N GLU A 142 4.31 -1.16 -10.10
CA GLU A 142 4.54 -0.77 -8.70
C GLU A 142 5.67 0.26 -8.56
N THR A 143 6.71 0.16 -9.37
CA THR A 143 7.79 1.17 -9.38
C THR A 143 7.26 2.53 -9.83
N TYR A 144 6.36 2.58 -10.83
CA TYR A 144 5.69 3.82 -11.20
C TYR A 144 4.77 4.35 -10.09
N VAL A 145 4.11 3.47 -9.32
CA VAL A 145 3.32 3.86 -8.15
C VAL A 145 4.21 4.52 -7.09
N ASP A 146 5.37 3.94 -6.78
CA ASP A 146 6.33 4.51 -5.82
C ASP A 146 6.82 5.89 -6.25
N MET A 147 6.91 6.13 -7.56
CA MET A 147 7.30 7.41 -8.14
C MET A 147 6.12 8.41 -8.24
N GLY A 148 4.89 8.00 -7.91
CA GLY A 148 3.68 8.81 -8.09
C GLY A 148 3.22 8.93 -9.56
N GLU A 149 3.84 8.18 -10.48
CA GLU A 149 3.53 8.18 -11.92
C GLU A 149 2.40 7.20 -12.25
N TYR A 150 1.28 7.37 -11.57
CA TYR A 150 0.16 6.42 -11.58
C TYR A 150 -0.47 6.17 -12.96
N ASP A 151 -0.43 7.13 -13.89
CA ASP A 151 -0.98 6.92 -15.23
C ASP A 151 -0.11 5.93 -16.03
N ARG A 152 1.21 5.95 -15.82
CA ARG A 152 2.11 4.94 -16.35
C ARG A 152 1.95 3.60 -15.65
N ALA A 153 1.65 3.60 -14.36
CA ALA A 153 1.32 2.38 -13.63
C ALA A 153 0.04 1.72 -14.19
N GLU A 154 -1.04 2.49 -14.39
CA GLU A 154 -2.29 2.01 -14.97
C GLU A 154 -2.06 1.44 -16.38
N GLU A 155 -1.32 2.14 -17.23
CA GLU A 155 -1.02 1.65 -18.59
C GLU A 155 -0.16 0.38 -18.55
N THR A 156 0.82 0.29 -17.65
CA THR A 156 1.65 -0.92 -17.49
C THR A 156 0.83 -2.13 -17.02
N TYR A 157 -0.10 -1.93 -16.07
CA TYR A 157 -1.01 -3.01 -15.66
C TYR A 157 -1.94 -3.43 -16.79
N LYS A 158 -2.45 -2.47 -17.57
CA LYS A 158 -3.28 -2.74 -18.76
C LYS A 158 -2.52 -3.52 -19.83
N GLU A 159 -1.30 -3.13 -20.15
CA GLU A 159 -0.41 -3.84 -21.07
C GLU A 159 -0.22 -5.28 -20.61
N GLY A 160 0.12 -5.48 -19.32
CA GLY A 160 0.27 -6.80 -18.73
C GLY A 160 -1.00 -7.64 -18.79
N ALA A 161 -2.15 -7.09 -18.37
CA ALA A 161 -3.45 -7.75 -18.43
C ALA A 161 -3.84 -8.14 -19.87
N THR A 162 -3.47 -7.33 -20.85
CA THR A 162 -3.69 -7.61 -22.28
C THR A 162 -2.78 -8.73 -22.77
N ALA A 163 -1.50 -8.72 -22.39
CA ALA A 163 -0.53 -9.75 -22.74
C ALA A 163 -0.83 -11.10 -22.06
N LEU A 164 -1.41 -11.05 -20.85
CA LEU A 164 -1.73 -12.20 -20.01
C LEU A 164 -3.20 -12.14 -19.53
N PRO A 165 -4.19 -12.42 -20.41
CA PRO A 165 -5.61 -12.25 -20.08
C PRO A 165 -6.10 -13.09 -18.88
N ASN A 166 -5.41 -14.19 -18.58
CA ASN A 166 -5.73 -15.08 -17.46
C ASN A 166 -4.97 -14.73 -16.16
N SER A 167 -4.14 -13.68 -16.15
CA SER A 167 -3.51 -13.19 -14.93
C SER A 167 -4.56 -12.51 -14.05
N MET A 168 -4.98 -13.20 -12.99
CA MET A 168 -5.88 -12.63 -11.98
C MET A 168 -5.26 -11.39 -11.34
N THR A 169 -3.97 -11.43 -11.00
CA THR A 169 -3.29 -10.32 -10.33
C THR A 169 -3.21 -9.07 -11.20
N LEU A 170 -2.81 -9.17 -12.47
CA LEU A 170 -2.74 -7.99 -13.36
C LEU A 170 -4.14 -7.40 -13.62
N ASN A 171 -5.14 -8.26 -13.82
CA ASN A 171 -6.53 -7.82 -14.00
C ASN A 171 -7.05 -7.09 -12.75
N GLU A 172 -6.85 -7.66 -11.56
CA GLU A 172 -7.27 -7.03 -10.29
C GLU A 172 -6.60 -5.68 -10.07
N ARG A 173 -5.28 -5.59 -10.30
CA ARG A 173 -4.53 -4.32 -10.15
C ARG A 173 -4.96 -3.27 -11.15
N TRP A 174 -5.23 -3.66 -12.39
CA TRP A 174 -5.74 -2.74 -13.40
C TRP A 174 -7.15 -2.23 -13.04
N GLU A 175 -8.05 -3.13 -12.62
CA GLU A 175 -9.39 -2.76 -12.17
C GLU A 175 -9.40 -1.85 -10.95
N GLU A 176 -8.47 -2.06 -10.00
CA GLU A 176 -8.27 -1.21 -8.83
C GLU A 176 -7.91 0.23 -9.25
N MET A 177 -6.95 0.37 -10.18
CA MET A 177 -6.56 1.68 -10.74
C MET A 177 -7.72 2.37 -11.45
N GLN A 178 -8.49 1.64 -12.25
CA GLN A 178 -9.67 2.18 -12.91
C GLN A 178 -10.75 2.60 -11.92
N ARG A 179 -10.97 1.79 -10.86
CA ARG A 179 -11.94 2.11 -9.81
C ARG A 179 -11.57 3.41 -9.11
N ALA A 180 -10.30 3.58 -8.73
CA ALA A 180 -9.82 4.82 -8.14
C ALA A 180 -10.03 6.01 -9.08
N ARG A 181 -9.75 5.86 -10.38
CA ARG A 181 -9.97 6.91 -11.38
C ARG A 181 -11.45 7.29 -11.55
N ARG A 182 -12.35 6.30 -11.63
CA ARG A 182 -13.80 6.53 -11.69
C ARG A 182 -14.32 7.17 -10.41
N ALA A 183 -13.82 6.72 -9.26
CA ALA A 183 -14.17 7.30 -7.97
C ALA A 183 -13.76 8.77 -7.89
N ALA A 184 -12.59 9.12 -8.43
CA ALA A 184 -12.09 10.50 -8.52
C ALA A 184 -12.73 11.35 -9.63
N ALA A 185 -13.58 10.78 -10.49
CA ALA A 185 -14.19 11.53 -11.58
C ALA A 185 -14.99 12.72 -11.04
N GLY A 186 -14.67 13.93 -11.55
CA GLY A 186 -15.25 15.20 -11.13
C GLY A 186 -14.43 15.96 -10.08
N LEU A 187 -13.40 15.34 -9.50
CA LEU A 187 -12.50 15.99 -8.56
C LEU A 187 -11.29 16.65 -9.27
N PRO A 188 -10.67 17.65 -8.63
CA PRO A 188 -9.42 18.20 -9.11
C PRO A 188 -8.32 17.12 -9.23
N PRO A 189 -7.39 17.22 -10.21
CA PRO A 189 -6.37 16.19 -10.45
C PRO A 189 -5.52 15.83 -9.23
N GLU A 190 -5.27 16.79 -8.34
CA GLU A 190 -4.50 16.60 -7.11
C GLU A 190 -5.18 15.68 -6.08
N PHE A 191 -6.48 15.40 -6.22
CA PHE A 191 -7.21 14.45 -5.38
C PHE A 191 -7.09 13.01 -5.87
N LEU A 192 -6.52 12.80 -7.05
CA LEU A 192 -6.32 11.46 -7.60
C LEU A 192 -5.37 10.61 -6.74
N LYS A 193 -4.42 11.27 -6.05
CA LYS A 193 -3.56 10.63 -5.04
C LYS A 193 -4.36 10.05 -3.87
N ILE A 194 -5.42 10.75 -3.45
CA ILE A 194 -6.29 10.31 -2.36
C ILE A 194 -7.09 9.11 -2.84
N ALA A 195 -7.70 9.18 -4.02
CA ALA A 195 -8.49 8.09 -4.60
C ALA A 195 -7.71 6.78 -4.75
N ARG A 196 -6.41 6.89 -5.06
CA ARG A 196 -5.49 5.76 -5.23
C ARG A 196 -4.82 5.31 -3.92
N ALA A 197 -5.06 6.00 -2.80
CA ALA A 197 -4.45 5.65 -1.52
C ALA A 197 -5.06 4.36 -0.95
N PRO A 198 -4.25 3.38 -0.53
CA PRO A 198 -4.76 2.14 0.09
C PRO A 198 -5.40 2.41 1.46
N ARG A 199 -5.01 3.51 2.11
CA ARG A 199 -5.62 4.03 3.34
C ARG A 199 -5.62 5.56 3.25
N ILE A 200 -6.74 6.20 3.55
CA ILE A 200 -6.81 7.65 3.65
C ILE A 200 -6.51 8.11 5.07
N THR A 201 -6.02 9.34 5.18
CA THR A 201 -5.77 10.01 6.45
C THR A 201 -6.93 10.91 6.87
N ARG A 202 -6.90 11.41 8.11
CA ARG A 202 -7.86 12.41 8.60
C ARG A 202 -7.84 13.69 7.75
N GLY A 203 -6.66 14.12 7.31
CA GLY A 203 -6.48 15.27 6.43
C GLY A 203 -7.07 15.05 5.04
N ASP A 204 -6.87 13.86 4.48
CA ASP A 204 -7.49 13.48 3.19
C ASP A 204 -9.02 13.50 3.29
N LEU A 205 -9.58 12.92 4.36
CA LEU A 205 -11.04 12.90 4.57
C LEU A 205 -11.61 14.31 4.72
N ALA A 206 -10.93 15.20 5.45
CA ALA A 206 -11.34 16.59 5.58
C ALA A 206 -11.42 17.28 4.21
N ALA A 207 -10.41 17.08 3.37
CA ALA A 207 -10.39 17.61 2.01
C ALA A 207 -11.52 17.02 1.15
N LEU A 208 -11.76 15.71 1.24
CA LEU A 208 -12.85 15.05 0.53
C LEU A 208 -14.21 15.57 0.96
N PHE A 209 -14.46 15.77 2.25
CA PHE A 209 -15.72 16.33 2.71
C PHE A 209 -15.98 17.71 2.11
N VAL A 210 -14.98 18.59 2.10
CA VAL A 210 -15.17 19.95 1.57
C VAL A 210 -15.39 19.94 0.05
N VAL A 211 -14.56 19.21 -0.69
CA VAL A 211 -14.55 19.28 -2.16
C VAL A 211 -15.62 18.39 -2.79
N GLU A 212 -15.76 17.13 -2.35
CA GLU A 212 -16.73 16.21 -2.94
C GLU A 212 -18.17 16.61 -2.58
N LEU A 213 -18.43 17.05 -1.35
CA LEU A 213 -19.79 17.37 -0.90
C LEU A 213 -20.17 18.84 -1.12
N ASP A 214 -19.23 19.71 -1.51
CA ASP A 214 -19.47 21.15 -1.68
C ASP A 214 -20.10 21.76 -0.41
N LEU A 215 -19.45 21.52 0.74
CA LEU A 215 -20.00 21.81 2.07
C LEU A 215 -20.40 23.27 2.24
N GLU A 216 -19.67 24.19 1.61
CA GLU A 216 -20.03 25.60 1.63
C GLU A 216 -21.42 25.86 1.06
N LYS A 217 -21.78 25.23 -0.06
CA LYS A 217 -23.12 25.39 -0.65
C LYS A 217 -24.19 24.68 0.18
N LEU A 218 -23.89 23.49 0.68
CA LEU A 218 -24.82 22.73 1.51
C LEU A 218 -25.22 23.49 2.77
N LEU A 219 -24.28 24.22 3.37
CA LEU A 219 -24.51 24.94 4.62
C LEU A 219 -25.00 26.37 4.41
N LYS A 220 -24.59 27.07 3.35
CA LYS A 220 -25.17 28.39 2.98
C LYS A 220 -26.67 28.31 2.70
N ARG A 221 -27.17 27.16 2.20
CA ARG A 221 -28.61 26.90 2.03
C ARG A 221 -29.41 26.90 3.34
N GLN A 222 -28.77 26.74 4.49
CA GLN A 222 -29.44 26.64 5.79
C GLN A 222 -29.56 27.97 6.55
N GLY A 223 -29.01 29.07 6.03
CA GLY A 223 -28.90 30.34 6.77
C GLY A 223 -27.85 30.29 7.89
N PRO A 224 -27.46 31.43 8.48
CA PRO A 224 -26.41 31.46 9.50
C PRO A 224 -26.83 30.63 10.73
N PRO A 225 -25.90 29.88 11.36
CA PRO A 225 -26.22 29.12 12.56
C PRO A 225 -26.67 30.07 13.67
N GLU A 226 -27.84 29.81 14.27
CA GLU A 226 -28.27 30.48 15.50
C GLU A 226 -27.25 30.16 16.61
N ARG A 227 -26.31 31.07 16.84
CA ARG A 227 -25.47 31.04 18.04
C ARG A 227 -26.37 31.39 19.23
N LYS A 228 -26.96 30.39 19.89
CA LYS A 228 -27.65 30.59 21.18
C LYS A 228 -26.61 31.01 22.22
N ARG A 229 -26.39 32.33 22.34
CA ARG A 229 -25.66 32.93 23.45
C ARG A 229 -26.55 32.86 24.68
N PHE A 230 -26.12 32.08 25.67
CA PHE A 230 -26.74 32.12 26.99
C PHE A 230 -26.25 33.40 27.68
N TYR A 231 -27.15 34.36 27.90
CA TYR A 231 -26.87 35.52 28.74
C TYR A 231 -27.47 35.23 30.12
N SER A 232 -26.64 35.22 31.16
CA SER A 232 -27.16 35.27 32.53
C SER A 232 -28.00 36.54 32.70
N PRO A 233 -29.18 36.49 33.34
CA PRO A 233 -30.01 37.68 33.55
C PRO A 233 -29.23 38.77 34.31
N GLY A 234 -29.01 39.93 33.68
CA GLY A 234 -28.48 41.13 34.34
C GLY A 234 -27.16 41.73 33.82
N THR A 235 -26.54 41.23 32.75
CA THR A 235 -25.30 41.84 32.22
C THR A 235 -25.60 42.91 31.16
N PRO A 236 -25.12 44.16 31.30
CA PRO A 236 -25.28 45.18 30.26
C PRO A 236 -24.43 44.81 29.03
N VAL A 237 -25.07 44.75 27.85
CA VAL A 237 -24.37 44.51 26.59
C VAL A 237 -23.76 45.83 26.10
N MET A 238 -22.59 46.18 26.62
CA MET A 238 -21.67 47.13 26.00
C MET A 238 -20.27 46.53 26.02
N GLY A 239 -19.93 45.81 24.97
CA GLY A 239 -18.61 45.24 24.76
C GLY A 239 -18.35 45.10 23.27
N LYS A 240 -17.18 45.57 22.82
CA LYS A 240 -16.69 45.46 21.44
C LYS A 240 -16.91 44.04 20.91
N LYS A 241 -17.13 43.92 19.59
CA LYS A 241 -16.93 42.65 18.87
C LYS A 241 -15.50 42.19 19.12
N GLU A 242 -15.27 41.38 20.15
CA GLU A 242 -14.09 40.54 20.22
C GLU A 242 -14.21 39.58 19.03
N GLU A 243 -13.37 39.79 18.03
CA GLU A 243 -13.13 38.81 16.99
C GLU A 243 -12.71 37.52 17.71
N ALA A 244 -13.58 36.51 17.67
CA ALA A 244 -13.27 35.21 18.23
C ALA A 244 -11.98 34.72 17.57
N LYS A 245 -10.89 34.59 18.35
CA LYS A 245 -9.64 34.00 17.85
C LYS A 245 -9.99 32.64 17.23
N GLU A 246 -9.66 32.48 15.95
CA GLU A 246 -9.73 31.17 15.30
C GLU A 246 -9.02 30.14 16.18
N PRO A 247 -9.60 28.94 16.37
CA PRO A 247 -8.92 27.90 17.12
C PRO A 247 -7.57 27.62 16.46
N GLU A 248 -6.48 27.88 17.19
CA GLU A 248 -5.16 27.50 16.73
C GLU A 248 -5.02 25.98 16.84
N ILE A 249 -4.99 25.31 15.68
CA ILE A 249 -4.72 23.87 15.58
C ILE A 249 -3.21 23.73 15.29
N PRO A 250 -2.38 23.31 16.26
CA PRO A 250 -0.93 23.47 16.16
C PRO A 250 -0.26 22.62 15.07
N ASP A 251 -0.76 21.41 14.87
CA ASP A 251 -0.15 20.36 14.04
C ASP A 251 -0.50 20.44 12.54
N ILE A 252 -1.32 21.41 12.14
CA ILE A 252 -1.75 21.58 10.74
C ILE A 252 -1.12 22.79 10.04
N ARG A 253 -0.31 23.61 10.74
CA ARG A 253 0.21 24.90 10.23
C ARG A 253 0.92 24.79 8.86
N ASN A 254 1.60 23.68 8.61
CA ASN A 254 2.31 23.41 7.35
C ASN A 254 1.69 22.24 6.57
N HIS A 255 0.50 21.78 6.96
CA HIS A 255 -0.14 20.63 6.35
C HIS A 255 -0.93 21.05 5.11
N TRP A 256 -0.83 20.30 4.01
CA TRP A 256 -1.46 20.66 2.73
C TRP A 256 -2.98 20.83 2.84
N ALA A 257 -3.62 20.08 3.74
CA ALA A 257 -5.06 20.12 3.98
C ALA A 257 -5.50 21.16 5.03
N MET A 258 -4.63 22.07 5.47
CA MET A 258 -4.88 23.01 6.58
C MET A 258 -6.26 23.70 6.48
N ASN A 259 -6.57 24.29 5.32
CA ASN A 259 -7.82 25.03 5.14
C ASN A 259 -9.04 24.10 5.20
N TYR A 260 -8.95 22.90 4.58
CA TYR A 260 -10.02 21.91 4.65
C TYR A 260 -10.28 21.44 6.09
N ILE A 261 -9.20 21.23 6.85
CA ILE A 261 -9.26 20.83 8.26
C ILE A 261 -9.96 21.90 9.09
N LYS A 262 -9.56 23.17 8.95
CA LYS A 262 -10.23 24.29 9.63
C LYS A 262 -11.72 24.30 9.34
N THR A 263 -12.12 24.15 8.08
CA THR A 263 -13.53 24.11 7.68
C THR A 263 -14.29 22.98 8.39
N VAL A 264 -13.82 21.74 8.33
CA VAL A 264 -14.57 20.61 8.93
C VAL A 264 -14.62 20.67 10.46
N VAL A 265 -13.61 21.25 11.11
CA VAL A 265 -13.57 21.47 12.57
C VAL A 265 -14.53 22.59 12.97
N GLU A 266 -14.52 23.73 12.27
CA GLU A 266 -15.45 24.84 12.53
C GLU A 266 -16.92 24.43 12.37
N LEU A 267 -17.18 23.51 11.44
CA LEU A 267 -18.51 22.95 11.22
C LEU A 267 -18.92 21.91 12.26
N GLY A 268 -17.97 21.41 13.07
CA GLY A 268 -18.20 20.33 14.02
C GLY A 268 -18.46 18.98 13.35
N ILE A 269 -17.91 18.78 12.15
CA ILE A 269 -17.99 17.50 11.43
C ILE A 269 -16.92 16.54 11.93
N MET A 270 -15.70 17.06 12.15
CA MET A 270 -14.57 16.33 12.71
C MET A 270 -14.04 17.04 13.95
N ASP A 271 -13.76 16.27 15.00
CA ASP A 271 -13.31 16.79 16.29
C ASP A 271 -11.78 16.82 16.40
N LEU A 272 -11.30 17.73 17.25
CA LEU A 272 -9.92 17.75 17.73
C LEU A 272 -9.73 16.70 18.85
N TYR A 273 -8.50 16.22 19.00
CA TYR A 273 -8.12 15.40 20.15
C TYR A 273 -8.11 16.25 21.44
N PRO A 274 -8.15 15.63 22.64
CA PRO A 274 -8.10 16.37 23.91
C PRO A 274 -6.86 17.26 24.10
N ASP A 275 -5.78 16.98 23.38
CA ASP A 275 -4.55 17.77 23.34
C ASP A 275 -4.64 19.00 22.40
N GLY A 276 -5.78 19.22 21.76
CA GLY A 276 -6.02 20.31 20.82
C GLY A 276 -5.48 20.08 19.40
N THR A 277 -4.90 18.90 19.13
CA THR A 277 -4.36 18.55 17.81
C THR A 277 -5.42 17.92 16.91
N PHE A 278 -5.20 17.96 15.59
CA PHE A 278 -6.08 17.29 14.62
C PHE A 278 -5.56 15.93 14.16
N LYS A 279 -4.24 15.69 14.19
CA LYS A 279 -3.51 14.52 13.71
C LYS A 279 -3.81 14.22 12.24
N PRO A 280 -3.46 15.13 11.31
CA PRO A 280 -3.90 15.03 9.92
C PRO A 280 -3.42 13.77 9.20
N ASP A 281 -2.26 13.22 9.56
CA ASP A 281 -1.67 12.04 8.94
C ASP A 281 -2.16 10.71 9.54
N GLU A 282 -3.04 10.75 10.55
CA GLU A 282 -3.56 9.53 11.19
C GLU A 282 -4.54 8.81 10.22
N PRO A 283 -4.40 7.49 10.01
CA PRO A 283 -5.29 6.74 9.16
C PRO A 283 -6.74 6.74 9.66
N ILE A 284 -7.70 6.83 8.75
CA ILE A 284 -9.12 6.70 9.07
C ILE A 284 -9.54 5.23 9.07
N THR A 285 -10.13 4.79 10.18
CA THR A 285 -10.84 3.51 10.26
C THR A 285 -12.26 3.63 9.72
N ARG A 286 -12.87 2.51 9.35
CA ARG A 286 -14.30 2.46 8.97
C ARG A 286 -15.21 2.98 10.08
N GLY A 287 -14.89 2.71 11.35
CA GLY A 287 -15.61 3.26 12.50
C GLY A 287 -15.55 4.79 12.55
N ASN A 288 -14.36 5.38 12.42
CA ASN A 288 -14.21 6.83 12.38
C ASN A 288 -14.94 7.46 11.19
N PHE A 289 -14.81 6.84 10.00
CA PHE A 289 -15.49 7.30 8.80
C PHE A 289 -17.01 7.36 8.99
N ALA A 290 -17.61 6.32 9.60
CA ALA A 290 -19.04 6.28 9.89
C ALA A 290 -19.48 7.42 10.80
N VAL A 291 -18.72 7.67 11.87
CA VAL A 291 -18.99 8.75 12.83
C VAL A 291 -18.97 10.11 12.14
N TYR A 292 -17.92 10.43 11.38
CA TYR A 292 -17.81 11.72 10.71
C TYR A 292 -18.88 11.92 9.63
N CYS A 293 -19.23 10.87 8.87
CA CYS A 293 -20.35 10.95 7.92
C CYS A 293 -21.69 11.17 8.63
N THR A 294 -21.90 10.56 9.80
CA THR A 294 -23.12 10.75 10.60
C THR A 294 -23.20 12.16 11.18
N ASN A 295 -22.09 12.72 11.69
CA ASN A 295 -22.02 14.10 12.18
C ASN A 295 -22.33 15.10 11.05
N LEU A 296 -21.73 14.89 9.88
CA LEU A 296 -22.00 15.67 8.68
C LEU A 296 -23.49 15.62 8.32
N LEU A 297 -24.06 14.42 8.25
CA LEU A 297 -25.45 14.21 7.88
C LEU A 297 -26.42 14.87 8.88
N ALA A 298 -26.16 14.72 10.18
CA ALA A 298 -26.95 15.37 11.24
C ALA A 298 -26.93 16.89 11.10
N LYS A 299 -25.79 17.48 10.72
CA LYS A 299 -25.64 18.91 10.48
C LYS A 299 -26.39 19.36 9.22
N VAL A 300 -26.16 18.68 8.09
CA VAL A 300 -26.73 19.05 6.78
C VAL A 300 -28.24 18.82 6.72
N LEU A 301 -28.78 17.87 7.48
CA LEU A 301 -30.23 17.65 7.57
C LEU A 301 -30.88 18.40 8.75
N ASN A 302 -30.10 19.09 9.58
CA ASN A 302 -30.56 19.69 10.84
C ASN A 302 -31.36 18.69 11.71
N ASP A 303 -30.90 17.43 11.75
CA ASP A 303 -31.51 16.33 12.50
C ASP A 303 -30.51 15.75 13.51
N PRO A 304 -30.42 16.33 14.72
CA PRO A 304 -29.51 15.84 15.75
C PRO A 304 -29.91 14.44 16.27
N LYS A 305 -31.13 13.96 16.01
CA LYS A 305 -31.55 12.62 16.45
C LYS A 305 -30.82 11.52 15.69
N LEU A 306 -30.20 11.82 14.55
CA LEU A 306 -29.40 10.85 13.82
C LEU A 306 -28.22 10.32 14.65
N THR A 307 -27.66 11.12 15.57
CA THR A 307 -26.53 10.68 16.41
C THR A 307 -26.95 9.78 17.59
N THR A 308 -28.26 9.64 17.83
CA THR A 308 -28.82 8.86 18.95
C THR A 308 -29.88 7.84 18.54
N ARG A 309 -30.21 7.76 17.24
CA ARG A 309 -31.33 7.00 16.68
C ARG A 309 -31.40 5.53 17.09
N PHE A 310 -30.25 4.86 17.22
CA PHE A 310 -30.15 3.43 17.50
C PHE A 310 -29.71 3.13 18.94
N ILE A 311 -29.63 4.12 19.83
CA ILE A 311 -29.34 3.88 21.24
C ILE A 311 -30.37 2.91 21.82
N GLY A 312 -29.90 1.85 22.49
CA GLY A 312 -30.74 0.77 23.04
C GLY A 312 -31.09 -0.35 22.05
N SER A 313 -30.68 -0.25 20.78
CA SER A 313 -30.82 -1.34 19.81
C SER A 313 -29.72 -2.38 19.95
N THR A 314 -29.95 -3.59 19.44
CA THR A 314 -28.92 -4.64 19.32
C THR A 314 -28.11 -4.43 18.04
N SER A 315 -26.83 -4.82 18.10
CA SER A 315 -25.97 -4.77 16.92
C SER A 315 -26.16 -6.00 16.05
N PRO A 316 -26.31 -5.84 14.71
CA PRO A 316 -26.26 -6.96 13.78
C PRO A 316 -24.82 -7.38 13.46
N PHE A 317 -23.80 -6.62 13.89
CA PHE A 317 -22.39 -6.86 13.58
C PHE A 317 -21.66 -7.45 14.78
N PRO A 318 -21.02 -8.63 14.66
CA PRO A 318 -20.29 -9.26 15.76
C PRO A 318 -19.16 -8.39 16.35
N ASP A 319 -18.54 -7.56 15.51
CA ASP A 319 -17.39 -6.71 15.85
C ASP A 319 -17.79 -5.28 16.29
N VAL A 320 -19.08 -4.96 16.37
CA VAL A 320 -19.56 -3.64 16.79
C VAL A 320 -20.50 -3.78 17.98
N PRO A 321 -19.99 -3.83 19.23
CA PRO A 321 -20.83 -3.84 20.42
C PRO A 321 -21.74 -2.61 20.48
N SER A 322 -22.95 -2.74 21.02
CA SER A 322 -23.88 -1.61 21.17
C SER A 322 -23.38 -0.50 22.10
N SER A 323 -22.39 -0.81 22.96
CA SER A 323 -21.68 0.15 23.81
C SER A 323 -20.53 0.87 23.11
N HIS A 324 -20.15 0.46 21.90
CA HIS A 324 -19.04 1.07 21.18
C HIS A 324 -19.41 2.49 20.70
N TYR A 325 -18.48 3.45 20.78
CA TYR A 325 -18.77 4.86 20.45
C TYR A 325 -19.29 5.06 19.01
N ALA A 326 -18.81 4.25 18.07
CA ALA A 326 -19.22 4.31 16.67
C ALA A 326 -20.52 3.53 16.37
N PHE A 327 -21.09 2.78 17.32
CA PHE A 327 -22.22 1.88 17.09
C PHE A 327 -23.39 2.56 16.38
N ASN A 328 -23.87 3.68 16.93
CA ASN A 328 -24.99 4.39 16.33
C ASN A 328 -24.67 4.85 14.91
N ALA A 329 -23.47 5.40 14.68
CA ALA A 329 -23.05 5.87 13.38
C ALA A 329 -22.94 4.74 12.34
N VAL A 330 -22.42 3.58 12.76
CA VAL A 330 -22.38 2.37 11.93
C VAL A 330 -23.80 1.97 11.51
N MET A 331 -24.74 1.93 12.46
CA MET A 331 -26.15 1.62 12.16
C MET A 331 -26.78 2.64 11.20
N VAL A 332 -26.55 3.95 11.39
CA VAL A 332 -27.08 4.99 10.48
C VAL A 332 -26.51 4.84 9.08
N MET A 333 -25.19 4.67 8.94
CA MET A 333 -24.54 4.61 7.63
C MET A 333 -24.86 3.32 6.86
N THR A 334 -25.00 2.20 7.57
CA THR A 334 -25.34 0.91 6.95
C THR A 334 -26.82 0.83 6.55
N THR A 335 -27.73 1.29 7.41
CA THR A 335 -29.18 1.33 7.07
C THR A 335 -29.48 2.26 5.91
N ARG A 336 -28.65 3.29 5.70
CA ARG A 336 -28.71 4.20 4.54
C ARG A 336 -27.99 3.67 3.29
N GLY A 337 -27.34 2.51 3.37
CA GLY A 337 -26.57 1.94 2.26
C GLY A 337 -25.31 2.72 1.89
N VAL A 338 -24.90 3.71 2.70
CA VAL A 338 -23.66 4.49 2.49
C VAL A 338 -22.45 3.59 2.76
N MET A 339 -22.52 2.77 3.81
CA MET A 339 -21.51 1.78 4.14
C MET A 339 -22.12 0.37 4.10
N LYS A 340 -21.32 -0.64 3.76
CA LYS A 340 -21.77 -2.05 3.67
C LYS A 340 -20.96 -2.93 4.60
N ALA A 341 -21.58 -3.99 5.12
CA ALA A 341 -20.89 -5.05 5.84
C ALA A 341 -19.92 -5.81 4.94
N LYS A 342 -18.93 -6.48 5.54
CA LYS A 342 -18.04 -7.41 4.87
C LYS A 342 -18.76 -8.73 4.62
N LEU A 343 -18.22 -9.53 3.70
CA LEU A 343 -18.78 -10.84 3.34
C LEU A 343 -18.78 -11.84 4.50
N ASP A 344 -17.89 -11.65 5.48
CA ASP A 344 -17.81 -12.44 6.72
C ASP A 344 -18.86 -12.03 7.78
N GLY A 345 -19.72 -11.05 7.47
CA GLY A 345 -20.76 -10.55 8.37
C GLY A 345 -20.28 -9.50 9.37
N THR A 346 -18.98 -9.19 9.42
CA THR A 346 -18.44 -8.11 10.25
C THR A 346 -18.61 -6.75 9.59
N PHE A 347 -18.54 -5.68 10.37
CA PHE A 347 -18.45 -4.33 9.83
C PHE A 347 -17.00 -3.96 9.45
N GLY A 348 -16.00 -4.51 10.14
CA GLY A 348 -14.59 -4.17 9.98
C GLY A 348 -14.25 -2.87 10.70
N LEU A 349 -14.64 -2.72 11.97
CA LEU A 349 -14.61 -1.44 12.69
C LEU A 349 -13.25 -0.73 12.67
N THR A 350 -12.16 -1.49 12.80
CA THR A 350 -10.77 -0.99 12.81
C THR A 350 -10.10 -1.06 11.45
N ASP A 351 -10.76 -1.59 10.42
CA ASP A 351 -10.16 -1.69 9.09
C ASP A 351 -9.98 -0.28 8.51
N PRO A 352 -8.86 -0.03 7.80
CA PRO A 352 -8.63 1.24 7.13
C PRO A 352 -9.63 1.44 5.98
N VAL A 353 -9.89 2.71 5.64
CA VAL A 353 -10.69 3.06 4.47
C VAL A 353 -9.77 3.44 3.32
N SER A 354 -9.91 2.78 2.16
CA SER A 354 -9.22 3.15 0.94
C SER A 354 -9.80 4.43 0.33
N GLY A 355 -9.02 5.13 -0.49
CA GLY A 355 -9.46 6.34 -1.18
C GLY A 355 -10.65 6.13 -2.09
N ALA A 356 -10.59 5.07 -2.90
CA ALA A 356 -11.66 4.70 -3.81
C ALA A 356 -12.96 4.39 -3.05
N ASP A 357 -12.86 3.65 -1.93
CA ASP A 357 -14.03 3.34 -1.12
C ASP A 357 -14.59 4.60 -0.45
N ALA A 358 -13.74 5.46 0.12
CA ALA A 358 -14.16 6.72 0.70
C ALA A 358 -14.98 7.55 -0.29
N LEU A 359 -14.46 7.73 -1.51
CA LEU A 359 -15.14 8.47 -2.56
C LEU A 359 -16.47 7.84 -2.99
N MET A 360 -16.53 6.51 -3.14
CA MET A 360 -17.78 5.82 -3.47
C MET A 360 -18.84 5.98 -2.35
N MET A 361 -18.42 5.89 -1.09
CA MET A 361 -19.29 6.10 0.07
C MET A 361 -19.77 7.56 0.13
N LEU A 362 -18.88 8.53 -0.09
CA LEU A 362 -19.23 9.96 -0.12
C LEU A 362 -20.16 10.31 -1.28
N LYS A 363 -19.99 9.71 -2.46
CA LYS A 363 -20.94 9.88 -3.58
C LYS A 363 -22.33 9.35 -3.25
N THR A 364 -22.39 8.17 -2.60
CA THR A 364 -23.65 7.60 -2.10
C THR A 364 -24.28 8.50 -1.03
N LEU A 365 -23.47 9.08 -0.13
CA LEU A 365 -23.95 10.02 0.87
C LEU A 365 -24.48 11.30 0.22
N LYS A 366 -23.75 11.87 -0.73
CA LYS A 366 -24.12 13.08 -1.47
C LYS A 366 -25.46 12.95 -2.20
N SER A 367 -25.76 11.78 -2.77
CA SER A 367 -27.05 11.56 -3.43
C SER A 367 -28.25 11.51 -2.46
N GLN A 368 -28.00 11.51 -1.15
CA GLN A 368 -29.02 11.53 -0.09
C GLN A 368 -29.16 12.88 0.62
N LEU A 369 -28.33 13.88 0.25
CA LEU A 369 -28.38 15.26 0.74
C LEU A 369 -29.15 16.13 -0.26
#